data_AF-A0A5S5C2G2-F1
#
_entry.id   AF-A0A5S5C2G2-F1
#
_cell.length_a   1.000
_cell.length_b   1.000
_cell.length_c   1.000
_cell.angle_alpha   90.00
_cell.angle_beta   90.00
_cell.angle_gamma   90.00
#
_symmetry.space_group_name_H-M   'P 1'
#
loop_
_entity.id
_entity.type
_entity.pdbx_description
1 polymer ?
#
loop_
_entity_poly.entity_id
_entity_poly.type
_entity_poly.pdbx_seq_one_letter_code
_entity_poly.pdbx_strand_id
1 'polypeptide(L)'
;MRLEPASNKETEEEPLPREWKALFAQIPRESMNGYVEQVLGPLMPCHPGHPRAKLSLRESNERRQREELLLTLETLIACDGQINELANRLYIHRNTAAYRIEKLEKLLGLQLKQTDSLLRLKLAFVFRRLLSEEERDARTDGNR
;
A
#
# COMPACT_ATOMS: atom_id res chain seq x y z
N MET A 1 -21.00 -18.90 -23.19
CA MET A 1 -20.10 -19.38 -22.12
C MET A 1 -20.05 -18.29 -21.05
N ARG A 2 -20.87 -18.42 -20.00
CA ARG A 2 -20.94 -17.47 -18.89
C ARG A 2 -19.65 -17.63 -18.10
N LEU A 3 -18.80 -16.61 -18.09
CA LEU A 3 -17.68 -16.56 -17.16
C LEU A 3 -18.30 -16.37 -15.78
N GLU A 4 -18.21 -17.42 -14.95
CA GLU A 4 -18.58 -17.32 -13.55
C GLU A 4 -17.65 -16.31 -12.87
N PRO A 5 -18.16 -15.39 -12.04
CA PRO A 5 -17.30 -14.50 -11.29
C PRO A 5 -16.49 -15.35 -10.31
N ALA A 6 -15.16 -15.33 -10.47
CA ALA A 6 -14.25 -15.92 -9.52
C ALA A 6 -14.57 -15.32 -8.14
N SER A 7 -14.99 -16.22 -7.25
CA SER A 7 -15.14 -16.08 -5.81
C SER A 7 -14.41 -14.84 -5.29
N ASN A 8 -15.21 -13.88 -4.85
CA ASN A 8 -14.81 -12.77 -4.01
C ASN A 8 -14.17 -13.35 -2.74
N LYS A 9 -12.88 -13.71 -2.83
CA LYS A 9 -12.05 -13.83 -1.64
C LYS A 9 -11.89 -12.41 -1.16
N GLU A 10 -12.73 -12.07 -0.18
CA GLU A 10 -12.49 -10.99 0.76
C GLU A 10 -10.98 -10.87 0.96
N THR A 11 -10.45 -9.66 0.74
CA THR A 11 -9.15 -9.29 1.25
C THR A 11 -9.26 -9.33 2.78
N GLU A 12 -9.31 -10.53 3.36
CA GLU A 12 -9.04 -10.76 4.75
C GLU A 12 -7.57 -10.40 4.93
N GLU A 13 -7.29 -9.11 5.14
CA GLU A 13 -6.02 -8.68 5.69
C GLU A 13 -5.89 -9.33 7.06
N GLU A 14 -5.33 -10.53 7.09
CA GLU A 14 -5.10 -11.26 8.33
C GLU A 14 -4.44 -10.31 9.34
N PRO A 15 -4.92 -10.28 10.59
CA PRO A 15 -4.29 -9.47 11.62
C PRO A 15 -2.83 -9.84 11.71
N LEU A 16 -1.96 -8.83 11.83
CA LEU A 16 -0.53 -9.06 11.96
C LEU A 16 -0.29 -10.10 13.06
N PRO A 17 0.45 -11.18 12.78
CA PRO A 17 0.65 -12.23 13.76
C PRO A 17 1.22 -11.66 15.07
N ARG A 18 0.83 -12.22 16.21
CA ARG A 18 1.22 -11.67 17.53
C ARG A 18 2.74 -11.64 17.69
N GLU A 19 3.43 -12.61 17.11
CA GLU A 19 4.88 -12.69 17.09
C GLU A 19 5.52 -11.56 16.26
N TRP A 20 4.84 -11.02 15.25
CA TRP A 20 5.30 -9.82 14.52
C TRP A 20 5.21 -8.58 15.40
N LYS A 21 4.13 -8.43 16.16
CA LYS A 21 3.99 -7.31 17.11
C LYS A 21 5.11 -7.33 18.15
N ALA A 22 5.41 -8.49 18.73
CA ALA A 22 6.50 -8.63 19.68
C ALA A 22 7.88 -8.38 19.05
N LEU A 23 8.10 -8.86 17.83
CA LEU A 23 9.36 -8.64 17.11
C LEU A 23 9.59 -7.16 16.82
N PHE A 24 8.59 -6.47 16.28
CA PHE A 24 8.70 -5.07 15.86
C PHE A 24 8.57 -4.07 16.99
N ALA A 25 8.05 -4.46 18.17
CA ALA A 25 8.05 -3.61 19.37
C ALA A 25 9.46 -3.17 19.82
N GLN A 26 10.50 -3.87 19.37
CA GLN A 26 11.90 -3.51 19.64
C GLN A 26 12.45 -2.45 18.67
N ILE A 27 11.74 -2.15 17.58
CA ILE A 27 12.15 -1.17 16.58
C ILE A 27 11.61 0.20 16.97
N PRO A 28 12.46 1.24 17.07
CA PRO A 28 12.00 2.59 17.36
C PRO A 28 10.98 3.07 16.33
N ARG A 29 9.94 3.77 16.81
CA ARG A 29 8.88 4.36 15.96
C ARG A 29 9.45 5.25 14.84
N GLU A 30 10.46 6.04 15.16
CA GLU A 30 11.14 6.91 14.20
C GLU A 30 11.79 6.11 13.06
N SER A 31 12.40 4.96 13.37
CA SER A 31 12.99 4.08 12.36
C SER A 31 11.93 3.46 11.45
N MET A 32 10.79 3.03 12.02
CA MET A 32 9.67 2.53 11.23
C MET A 32 9.10 3.61 10.30
N ASN A 33 8.88 4.82 10.82
CA ASN A 33 8.37 5.92 10.02
C ASN A 33 9.36 6.33 8.92
N GLY A 34 10.64 6.47 9.25
CA GLY A 34 11.69 6.76 8.27
C GLY A 34 11.77 5.71 7.17
N TYR A 35 11.61 4.43 7.50
CA TYR A 35 11.55 3.36 6.50
C TYR A 35 10.31 3.48 5.59
N VAL A 36 9.14 3.75 6.16
CA VAL A 36 7.89 3.96 5.41
C VAL A 36 8.01 5.16 4.48
N GLU A 37 8.53 6.30 4.97
CA GLU A 37 8.75 7.51 4.18
C GLU A 37 9.77 7.27 3.06
N GLN A 38 10.85 6.54 3.33
CA GLN A 38 11.85 6.22 2.31
C GLN A 38 11.28 5.33 1.20
N VAL A 39 10.46 4.33 1.55
CA VAL A 39 9.95 3.33 0.59
C VAL A 39 8.67 3.81 -0.12
N LEU A 40 7.73 4.40 0.61
CA LEU A 40 6.41 4.79 0.09
C LEU A 40 6.27 6.30 -0.11
N GLY A 41 7.22 7.13 0.35
CA GLY A 41 7.17 8.59 0.20
C GLY A 41 6.93 9.09 -1.22
N PRO A 42 7.53 8.51 -2.28
CA PRO A 42 7.22 8.91 -3.65
C PRO A 42 5.75 8.67 -4.06
N LEU A 43 5.06 7.74 -3.41
CA LEU A 43 3.64 7.44 -3.64
C LEU A 43 2.71 8.18 -2.67
N MET A 44 3.18 8.51 -1.48
CA MET A 44 2.41 9.19 -0.44
C MET A 44 2.78 10.67 -0.40
N PRO A 45 1.95 11.58 -0.92
CA PRO A 45 2.18 13.00 -0.69
C PRO A 45 2.15 13.26 0.82
N CYS A 46 3.26 13.76 1.35
CA CYS A 46 3.30 14.36 2.67
C CYS A 46 2.31 15.55 2.65
N HIS A 47 1.13 15.39 3.24
CA HIS A 47 0.28 16.54 3.52
C HIS A 47 -0.51 16.35 4.83
N PRO A 48 0.16 16.49 5.98
CA PRO A 48 -0.53 16.93 7.17
C PRO A 48 -0.88 18.41 6.95
N GLY A 49 -2.13 18.70 6.58
CA GLY A 49 -2.71 20.02 6.85
C GLY A 49 -2.97 20.99 5.70
N HIS A 50 -3.21 20.57 4.44
CA HIS A 50 -3.89 21.48 3.50
C HIS A 50 -5.40 21.24 3.53
N PRO A 51 -6.18 22.09 4.22
CA PRO A 51 -7.63 21.92 4.35
C PRO A 51 -8.27 22.27 3.02
N ARG A 52 -9.15 21.37 2.52
CA ARG A 52 -10.42 21.67 1.82
C ARG A 52 -10.45 22.83 0.79
N ALA A 53 -9.33 23.25 0.22
CA ALA A 53 -9.31 24.19 -0.89
C ALA A 53 -9.80 23.44 -2.14
N LYS A 54 -10.63 24.11 -2.93
CA LYS A 54 -11.23 23.59 -4.16
C LYS A 54 -10.12 23.06 -5.08
N LEU A 55 -9.87 21.74 -5.07
CA LEU A 55 -8.86 21.13 -5.95
C LEU A 55 -9.25 21.44 -7.39
N SER A 56 -8.27 21.84 -8.19
CA SER A 56 -8.43 21.91 -9.63
C SER A 56 -8.77 20.52 -10.20
N LEU A 57 -9.37 20.50 -11.40
CA LEU A 57 -9.60 19.26 -12.17
C LEU A 57 -8.32 18.43 -12.32
N ARG A 58 -7.17 19.10 -12.46
CA ARG A 58 -5.85 18.46 -12.60
C ARG A 58 -5.43 17.74 -11.32
N GLU A 59 -5.50 18.42 -10.18
CA GLU A 59 -5.13 17.83 -8.89
C GLU A 59 -6.06 16.67 -8.50
N SER A 60 -7.34 16.76 -8.88
CA SER A 60 -8.32 15.69 -8.64
C SER A 60 -8.00 14.43 -9.45
N ASN A 61 -7.63 14.58 -10.72
CA ASN A 61 -7.20 13.47 -11.57
C ASN A 61 -5.88 12.85 -11.08
N GLU A 62 -4.93 13.68 -10.64
CA GLU A 62 -3.66 13.22 -10.09
C GLU A 62 -3.86 12.41 -8.79
N ARG A 63 -4.77 12.84 -7.91
CA ARG A 63 -5.14 12.05 -6.72
C ARG A 63 -5.74 10.70 -7.09
N ARG A 64 -6.76 10.67 -7.96
CA ARG A 64 -7.41 9.43 -8.38
C ARG A 64 -6.41 8.45 -9.00
N GLN A 65 -5.51 8.97 -9.83
CA GLN A 65 -4.45 8.15 -10.43
C GLN A 65 -3.52 7.56 -9.38
N ARG A 66 -3.16 8.31 -8.33
CA ARG A 66 -2.33 7.79 -7.24
C ARG A 66 -3.05 6.73 -6.42
N GLU A 67 -4.32 6.93 -6.12
CA GLU A 67 -5.16 5.92 -5.43
C GLU A 67 -5.19 4.62 -6.23
N GLU A 68 -5.35 4.69 -7.56
CA GLU A 68 -5.28 3.52 -8.43
C GLU A 68 -3.91 2.83 -8.41
N LEU A 69 -2.81 3.59 -8.37
CA LEU A 69 -1.45 3.04 -8.28
C LEU A 69 -1.21 2.38 -6.92
N LEU A 70 -1.68 2.98 -5.83
CA LEU A 70 -1.56 2.44 -4.48
C LEU A 70 -2.34 1.13 -4.35
N LEU A 71 -3.59 1.10 -4.84
CA LEU A 71 -4.38 -0.13 -4.92
C LEU A 71 -3.69 -1.20 -5.77
N THR A 72 -3.07 -0.79 -6.89
CA THR A 72 -2.32 -1.72 -7.74
C THR A 72 -1.13 -2.33 -7.01
N LEU A 73 -0.42 -1.54 -6.21
CA LEU A 73 0.73 -1.98 -5.43
C LEU A 73 0.31 -2.93 -4.30
N GLU A 74 -0.74 -2.59 -3.56
CA GLU A 74 -1.30 -3.45 -2.49
C GLU A 74 -1.75 -4.80 -3.06
N THR A 75 -2.49 -4.80 -4.17
CA THR A 75 -2.91 -6.04 -4.82
C THR A 75 -1.73 -6.82 -5.38
N LEU A 76 -0.70 -6.16 -5.93
CA LEU A 76 0.50 -6.84 -6.44
C LEU A 76 1.22 -7.59 -5.31
N ILE A 77 1.33 -6.97 -4.15
CA ILE A 77 1.91 -7.55 -2.94
C ILE A 77 1.11 -8.77 -2.47
N ALA A 78 -0.23 -8.65 -2.47
CA ALA A 78 -1.14 -9.74 -2.12
C ALA A 78 -1.16 -10.89 -3.16
N CYS A 79 -0.62 -10.64 -4.37
CA CYS A 79 -0.43 -11.63 -5.42
C CYS A 79 1.02 -12.14 -5.51
N ASP A 80 1.88 -11.83 -4.54
CA ASP A 80 3.31 -12.20 -4.55
C ASP A 80 4.04 -11.80 -5.85
N GLY A 81 3.68 -10.64 -6.41
CA GLY A 81 4.27 -10.13 -7.66
C GLY A 81 3.70 -10.72 -8.95
N GLN A 82 2.70 -11.60 -8.87
CA GLN A 82 2.11 -12.24 -10.05
C GLN A 82 1.18 -11.28 -10.82
N ILE A 83 1.67 -10.77 -11.96
CA ILE A 83 0.96 -9.77 -12.78
C ILE A 83 -0.37 -10.30 -13.34
N ASN A 84 -0.43 -11.58 -13.72
CA ASN A 84 -1.66 -12.18 -14.24
C ASN A 84 -2.75 -12.24 -13.17
N GLU A 85 -2.37 -12.61 -11.94
CA GLU A 85 -3.29 -12.66 -10.80
C GLU A 85 -3.74 -11.26 -10.39
N LEU A 86 -2.82 -10.29 -10.36
CA LEU A 86 -3.14 -8.86 -10.17
C LEU A 86 -4.18 -8.38 -11.20
N ALA A 87 -3.96 -8.67 -12.49
CA ALA A 87 -4.85 -8.26 -13.57
C ALA A 87 -6.26 -8.84 -13.39
N ASN A 88 -6.35 -10.12 -13.01
CA ASN A 88 -7.61 -10.78 -12.69
C ASN A 88 -8.30 -10.14 -11.48
N ARG A 89 -7.58 -9.91 -10.38
CA ARG A 89 -8.16 -9.31 -9.14
C ARG A 89 -8.63 -7.88 -9.34
N LEU A 90 -7.93 -7.09 -10.16
CA LEU A 90 -8.31 -5.72 -10.47
C LEU A 90 -9.29 -5.59 -11.64
N TYR A 91 -9.69 -6.70 -12.27
CA TYR A 91 -10.53 -6.72 -13.46
C TYR A 91 -10.01 -5.81 -14.60
N ILE A 92 -8.68 -5.78 -14.78
CA ILE A 92 -8.01 -5.01 -15.83
C ILE A 92 -7.25 -5.93 -16.77
N HIS A 93 -7.00 -5.43 -17.99
CA HIS A 93 -6.16 -6.16 -18.93
C HIS A 93 -4.70 -6.22 -18.45
N ARG A 94 -4.01 -7.34 -18.73
CA ARG A 94 -2.60 -7.55 -18.37
C ARG A 94 -1.67 -6.42 -18.82
N ASN A 95 -1.94 -5.80 -19.97
CA ASN A 95 -1.14 -4.68 -20.48
C ASN A 95 -1.32 -3.43 -19.61
N THR A 96 -2.54 -3.17 -19.14
CA THR A 96 -2.82 -2.06 -18.22
C THR A 96 -2.17 -2.31 -16.87
N ALA A 97 -2.21 -3.55 -16.37
CA ALA A 97 -1.48 -3.94 -15.16
C ALA A 97 0.03 -3.72 -15.31
N ALA A 98 0.62 -4.21 -16.41
CA ALA A 98 2.04 -4.03 -16.71
C ALA A 98 2.43 -2.54 -16.78
N TYR A 99 1.63 -1.72 -17.47
CA TYR A 99 1.86 -0.27 -17.54
C TYR A 99 1.83 0.39 -16.15
N ARG A 100 0.85 0.03 -15.31
CA ARG A 100 0.77 0.55 -13.94
C ARG A 100 1.97 0.13 -13.09
N ILE A 101 2.44 -1.12 -13.24
CA ILE A 101 3.64 -1.62 -12.57
C ILE A 101 4.87 -0.85 -13.03
N GLU A 102 5.10 -0.69 -14.34
CA GLU A 102 6.24 0.10 -14.85
C GLU A 102 6.21 1.54 -14.33
N LYS A 103 5.02 2.12 -14.20
CA LYS A 103 4.85 3.45 -13.61
C LYS A 103 5.20 3.45 -12.12
N LEU A 104 4.78 2.44 -11.36
CA LEU A 104 5.17 2.27 -9.95
C LEU A 104 6.69 2.09 -9.80
N GLU A 105 7.31 1.26 -10.64
CA GLU A 105 8.76 1.03 -10.64
C GLU A 105 9.54 2.34 -10.86
N LYS A 106 9.08 3.18 -11.78
CA LYS A 106 9.67 4.52 -12.02
C LYS A 106 9.47 5.48 -10.87
N LEU A 107 8.31 5.46 -10.21
CA LEU A 107 8.02 6.34 -9.07
C LEU A 107 8.81 5.93 -7.83
N LEU A 108 8.93 4.63 -7.58
CA LEU A 108 9.59 4.09 -6.41
C LEU A 108 11.10 3.90 -6.59
N GLY A 109 11.58 3.84 -7.83
CA GLY A 109 12.97 3.47 -8.12
C GLY A 109 13.30 2.01 -7.75
N LEU A 110 12.29 1.13 -7.74
CA LEU A 110 12.40 -0.28 -7.36
C LEU A 110 11.95 -1.18 -8.51
N GLN A 111 12.44 -2.43 -8.54
CA GLN A 111 11.99 -3.45 -9.49
C GLN A 111 10.94 -4.35 -8.83
N LEU A 112 9.66 -4.15 -9.13
CA LEU A 112 8.54 -4.82 -8.46
C LEU A 112 8.41 -6.33 -8.79
N LYS A 113 9.23 -6.82 -9.71
CA LYS A 113 9.36 -8.26 -10.02
C LYS A 113 10.37 -8.98 -9.11
N GLN A 114 11.21 -8.25 -8.39
CA GLN A 114 12.21 -8.83 -7.51
C GLN A 114 11.62 -9.11 -6.13
N THR A 115 11.92 -10.29 -5.60
CA THR A 115 11.48 -10.71 -4.25
C THR A 115 11.93 -9.74 -3.17
N ASP A 116 13.16 -9.21 -3.26
CA ASP A 116 13.68 -8.20 -2.32
C ASP A 116 12.82 -6.93 -2.32
N SER A 117 12.47 -6.41 -3.50
CA SER A 117 11.63 -5.22 -3.62
C SER A 117 10.23 -5.47 -3.05
N LEU A 118 9.64 -6.63 -3.34
CA LEU A 118 8.33 -7.01 -2.80
C LEU A 118 8.36 -7.15 -1.27
N LEU A 119 9.42 -7.73 -0.72
CA LEU A 119 9.60 -7.84 0.74
C LEU A 119 9.74 -6.46 1.37
N ARG A 120 10.56 -5.59 0.78
CA ARG A 120 10.75 -4.22 1.26
C ARG A 120 9.44 -3.45 1.31
N LEU A 121 8.61 -3.62 0.29
CA LEU A 121 7.27 -3.02 0.22
C LEU A 121 6.31 -3.63 1.23
N LYS A 122 6.24 -4.96 1.33
CA LYS A 122 5.45 -5.66 2.35
C LYS A 122 5.75 -5.12 3.74
N LEU A 123 7.03 -4.98 4.08
CA LEU A 123 7.46 -4.44 5.37
C LEU A 123 7.03 -2.98 5.57
N ALA A 124 7.08 -2.15 4.54
CA ALA A 124 6.62 -0.76 4.62
C ALA A 124 5.11 -0.68 4.92
N PHE A 125 4.30 -1.51 4.27
CA PHE A 125 2.85 -1.58 4.57
C PHE A 125 2.57 -2.09 5.99
N VAL A 126 3.34 -3.07 6.46
CA VAL A 126 3.26 -3.60 7.83
C VAL A 126 3.57 -2.52 8.85
N PHE A 127 4.68 -1.79 8.69
CA PHE A 127 5.04 -0.68 9.57
C PHE A 127 4.00 0.43 9.52
N ARG A 128 3.49 0.79 8.35
CA ARG A 128 2.39 1.77 8.21
C ARG A 128 1.18 1.37 9.05
N ARG A 129 0.80 0.10 9.01
CA ARG A 129 -0.32 -0.44 9.81
C ARG A 129 -0.04 -0.37 11.30
N LEU A 130 1.13 -0.83 11.75
CA LEU A 130 1.53 -0.79 13.17
C LEU A 130 1.52 0.64 13.72
N LEU A 131 2.12 1.58 13.00
CA LEU A 131 2.16 3.00 13.37
C LEU A 131 0.74 3.58 13.53
N SER A 132 -0.19 3.18 12.65
CA SER A 132 -1.58 3.63 12.71
C SER A 132 -2.39 3.00 13.86
N GLU A 133 -2.08 1.76 14.25
CA GLU A 133 -2.71 1.08 15.38
C GLU A 133 -2.27 1.74 16.72
N GLU A 134 -0.97 2.00 16.88
CA GLU A 134 -0.42 2.70 18.06
C GLU A 134 -1.01 4.11 18.25
N GLU A 135 -1.23 4.85 17.17
CA GLU A 135 -1.86 6.18 17.21
C GLU A 135 -3.33 6.16 17.62
N ARG A 136 -4.03 5.03 17.42
CA ARG A 136 -5.41 4.84 17.86
C ARG A 136 -5.44 4.48 19.34
N ASP A 137 -4.55 3.58 19.77
CA ASP A 137 -4.44 3.14 21.16
C ASP A 137 -4.04 4.30 22.09
N ALA A 138 -3.12 5.17 21.67
CA ALA A 138 -2.72 6.37 22.42
C ALA A 138 -3.85 7.41 22.61
N ARG A 139 -4.85 7.45 21.73
CA ARG A 139 -6.01 8.37 21.88
C ARG A 139 -7.06 7.85 22.84
N THR A 140 -7.17 6.53 22.98
CA THR A 140 -8.12 5.88 23.88
C THR A 140 -7.71 5.96 25.36
N ASP A 141 -6.43 6.11 25.67
CA ASP A 141 -5.92 6.22 27.05
C ASP A 141 -6.00 7.65 27.63
N GLY A 142 -6.28 8.66 26.79
CA GLY A 142 -6.41 10.07 27.20
C GLY A 142 -7.82 10.51 27.61
N ASN A 143 -8.80 9.60 27.63
CA ASN A 143 -10.20 9.90 27.97
C ASN A 143 -10.66 9.19 29.26
N ARG A 144 -9.73 8.95 30.20
CA ARG A 144 -10.03 8.35 31.50
C ARG A 144 -9.61 9.25 32.66
#